data_AF-A0A956QHV0-F1
#
_entry.id   AF-A0A956QHV0-F1
#
_cell.length_a   1.000
_cell.length_b   1.000
_cell.length_c   1.000
_cell.angle_alpha   90.00
_cell.angle_beta   90.00
_cell.angle_gamma   90.00
#
_symmetry.space_group_name_H-M   'P 1'
#
loop_
_entity.id
_entity.type
_entity.pdbx_description
1 polymer ?
#
loop_
_entity_poly.entity_id
_entity_poly.type
_entity_poly.pdbx_seq_one_letter_code
_entity_poly.pdbx_strand_id
1 'polypeptide(L)' 'ELTKLGVIRAMPENYRGRFERVSGVRQFRCSRLELESPYRLPVQADGEFLGSTPIEVEILPGALPGLDI' A
#
# COMPACT_ATOMS: atom_id res chain seq x y z
N GLU A 1 11.31 -0.82 -14.04
CA GLU A 1 10.70 -2.13 -13.74
C GLU A 1 11.37 -2.75 -12.52
N LEU A 2 10.60 -3.43 -11.67
CA LEU A 2 11.11 -4.12 -10.48
C LEU A 2 11.70 -5.48 -10.90
N THR A 3 13.01 -5.58 -11.02
CA THR A 3 13.67 -6.86 -11.36
C THR A 3 13.75 -7.77 -10.14
N LYS A 4 13.83 -9.10 -10.33
CA LYS A 4 14.03 -10.06 -9.22
C LYS A 4 15.25 -9.71 -8.35
N LEU A 5 16.35 -9.31 -9.00
CA LEU A 5 17.55 -8.85 -8.31
C LEU A 5 17.31 -7.53 -7.56
N GLY A 6 16.53 -6.62 -8.14
CA GLY A 6 16.08 -5.39 -7.49
C GLY A 6 15.29 -5.65 -6.22
N VAL A 7 14.37 -6.63 -6.23
CA VAL A 7 13.62 -7.06 -5.04
C VAL A 7 14.55 -7.57 -3.95
N ILE A 8 15.47 -8.49 -4.28
CA ILE A 8 16.43 -9.03 -3.31
C ILE A 8 17.28 -7.91 -2.70
N ARG A 9 17.71 -6.93 -3.52
CA ARG A 9 18.49 -5.77 -3.06
C ARG A 9 17.67 -4.80 -2.19
N ALA A 10 16.35 -4.75 -2.35
CA ALA A 10 15.47 -3.90 -1.56
C ALA A 10 15.20 -4.45 -0.14
N MET A 11 15.28 -5.78 0.04
CA MET A 11 14.95 -6.45 1.30
C MET A 11 15.65 -5.88 2.54
N PRO A 12 16.98 -5.64 2.54
CA PRO A 12 17.66 -5.13 3.74
C PRO A 12 17.12 -3.78 4.22
N GLU A 13 16.79 -2.88 3.31
CA GLU A 13 16.23 -1.57 3.67
C GLU A 13 14.77 -1.72 4.13
N ASN A 14 14.00 -2.63 3.53
CA ASN A 14 12.65 -2.97 4.00
C ASN A 14 12.65 -3.48 5.46
N TYR A 15 13.51 -4.44 5.80
CA TYR A 15 13.61 -5.00 7.16
C TYR A 15 14.15 -4.01 8.21
N ARG A 16 14.82 -2.94 7.78
CA ARG A 16 15.33 -1.89 8.66
C ARG A 16 14.38 -0.68 8.75
N GLY A 17 13.18 -0.78 8.16
CA GLY A 17 12.20 0.31 8.14
C GLY A 17 12.61 1.52 7.28
N ARG A 18 13.51 1.33 6.30
CA ARG A 18 14.03 2.37 5.41
C ARG A 18 13.63 2.15 3.95
N PHE A 19 12.44 1.59 3.74
CA PHE A 19 11.93 1.24 2.41
C PHE A 19 11.78 2.45 1.49
N GLU A 20 11.66 3.66 2.04
CA GLU A 20 11.68 4.93 1.29
C GLU A 20 12.98 5.14 0.49
N ARG A 21 14.08 4.48 0.85
CA ARG A 21 15.36 4.54 0.13
C ARG A 21 15.41 3.62 -1.10
N VAL A 22 14.40 2.78 -1.29
CA VAL A 22 14.34 1.85 -2.44
C VAL A 22 13.88 2.60 -3.68
N SER A 23 14.66 2.51 -4.76
CA SER A 23 14.33 3.15 -6.03
C SER A 23 12.95 2.70 -6.55
N GLY A 24 12.11 3.67 -6.91
CA GLY A 24 10.75 3.44 -7.40
C GLY A 24 9.66 3.46 -6.32
N VAL A 25 10.02 3.55 -5.04
CA VAL A 25 9.04 3.79 -3.96
C VAL A 25 8.58 5.25 -4.00
N ARG A 26 7.27 5.45 -3.94
CA ARG A 26 6.64 6.78 -3.81
C ARG A 26 5.70 6.76 -2.62
N GLN A 27 5.74 7.81 -1.83
CA GLN A 27 4.87 7.98 -0.66
C GLN A 27 3.99 9.21 -0.85
N PHE A 28 2.72 9.07 -0.51
CA PHE A 28 1.74 10.14 -0.54
C PHE A 28 0.94 10.10 0.76
N ARG A 29 0.55 11.27 1.25
CA ARG A 29 -0.39 11.39 2.38
C ARG A 29 -1.72 11.85 1.81
N CYS A 30 -2.78 11.09 2.07
CA CYS A 30 -4.15 11.40 1.64
C CYS A 30 -5.16 10.83 2.65
N SER A 31 -6.38 11.34 2.64
CA SER A 31 -7.51 10.79 3.41
C SER A 31 -8.47 9.96 2.55
N ARG A 32 -8.39 10.09 1.22
CA ARG A 32 -9.16 9.35 0.22
C ARG A 32 -8.27 9.02 -0.96
N LEU A 33 -8.40 7.81 -1.49
CA LEU A 33 -7.61 7.28 -2.58
C LEU A 33 -8.49 6.43 -3.50
N GLU A 34 -8.46 6.73 -4.79
CA GLU A 34 -9.09 5.91 -5.83
C GLU A 34 -7.98 5.24 -6.64
N LEU A 35 -8.07 3.92 -6.80
CA LEU A 35 -7.15 3.14 -7.63
C LEU A 35 -7.88 2.50 -8.80
N GLU A 36 -7.40 2.82 -9.99
CA GLU A 36 -7.80 2.22 -11.24
C GLU A 36 -6.62 1.51 -11.89
N SER A 37 -6.91 0.50 -12.71
CA SER A 37 -5.92 -0.20 -13.50
C SER A 37 -6.58 -0.72 -14.77
N PRO A 38 -5.88 -0.72 -15.93
CA PRO A 38 -6.36 -1.38 -17.14
C PRO A 38 -6.64 -2.88 -16.97
N TYR A 39 -6.10 -3.50 -15.91
CA TYR A 39 -6.29 -4.90 -15.56
C TYR A 39 -7.01 -5.02 -14.20
N ARG A 40 -7.79 -6.08 -14.02
CA ARG A 40 -8.35 -6.41 -12.69
C ARG A 40 -7.25 -6.97 -11.80
N LEU A 41 -6.72 -6.14 -10.91
CA LEU A 41 -5.70 -6.52 -9.95
C LEU A 41 -6.36 -6.92 -8.63
N PRO A 42 -5.98 -8.06 -8.03
CA PRO A 42 -6.52 -8.47 -6.74
C PRO A 42 -6.13 -7.48 -5.64
N VAL A 43 -7.06 -7.22 -4.72
CA VAL A 43 -6.89 -6.28 -3.62
C VAL A 43 -6.93 -7.05 -2.31
N GLN A 44 -5.99 -6.75 -1.43
CA GLN A 44 -5.93 -7.29 -0.08
C GLN A 44 -5.85 -6.16 0.95
N ALA A 45 -6.52 -6.36 2.09
CA ALA A 45 -6.30 -5.58 3.31
C ALA A 45 -6.32 -6.52 4.51
N ASP A 46 -5.46 -6.27 5.50
CA ASP A 46 -5.36 -7.04 6.75
C ASP A 46 -5.23 -8.56 6.55
N GLY A 47 -4.64 -9.00 5.44
CA GLY A 47 -4.45 -10.41 5.09
C GLY A 47 -5.63 -11.06 4.36
N GLU A 48 -6.74 -10.35 4.16
CA GLU A 48 -7.95 -10.84 3.50
C GLU A 48 -8.07 -10.37 2.05
N PHE A 49 -8.72 -11.18 1.21
CA PHE A 49 -9.05 -10.81 -0.18
C PHE A 49 -10.33 -10.00 -0.24
N LEU A 50 -10.27 -8.78 -0.79
CA LEU A 50 -11.39 -7.84 -0.83
C LEU A 50 -12.00 -7.65 -2.22
N GLY A 51 -11.49 -8.34 -3.23
CA GLY A 51 -11.94 -8.22 -4.63
C GLY A 51 -10.83 -7.73 -5.55
N SER A 52 -11.19 -6.93 -6.56
CA SER A 52 -10.22 -6.45 -7.56
C SER A 52 -10.49 -5.01 -7.96
N THR A 53 -9.47 -4.31 -8.47
CA THR A 53 -9.60 -2.95 -8.99
C THR A 53 -10.74 -2.83 -10.02
N PRO A 54 -11.46 -1.68 -10.08
CA PRO A 54 -11.19 -0.43 -9.33
C PRO A 54 -11.61 -0.52 -7.85
N ILE A 55 -10.93 0.25 -6.99
CA ILE A 55 -11.26 0.40 -5.57
C ILE A 55 -11.18 1.85 -5.11
N GLU A 56 -11.95 2.15 -4.08
CA GLU A 56 -11.87 3.40 -3.31
C GLU A 56 -11.49 3.07 -1.86
N VAL A 57 -10.62 3.89 -1.29
CA VAL A 57 -10.17 3.80 0.11
C VAL A 57 -10.38 5.16 0.76
N GLU A 58 -10.99 5.18 1.95
CA GLU A 58 -11.23 6.39 2.73
C GLU A 58 -10.88 6.17 4.20
N ILE A 59 -10.27 7.19 4.83
CA ILE A 59 -10.03 7.24 6.27
C ILE A 59 -11.28 7.81 6.94
N LEU A 60 -11.88 7.04 7.85
CA LEU A 60 -13.01 7.46 8.66
C LEU A 60 -12.52 7.89 10.06
N PRO A 61 -12.33 9.19 10.33
CA PRO A 61 -11.81 9.66 11.62
C PRO A 61 -12.83 9.39 12.74
N GLY A 62 -12.35 8.88 13.88
CA GLY A 62 -13.19 8.62 15.05
C GLY A 62 -14.25 7.51 14.86
N ALA A 63 -14.09 6.65 13.85
CA ALA A 63 -15.06 5.58 13.58
C ALA A 63 -15.11 4.50 14.67
N LEU A 64 -14.05 4.38 15.48
CA LEU A 64 -13.95 3.39 16.56
C LEU A 64 -13.99 4.10 17.93
N PRO A 65 -14.97 3.79 18.80
CA PRO A 65 -15.05 4.42 20.12
C PRO A 65 -13.89 3.97 21.02
N GLY A 66 -13.23 4.93 21.66
CA GLY A 66 -12.13 4.67 22.61
C GLY A 66 -10.76 4.47 21.98
N LEU A 67 -10.63 4.67 20.66
CA LEU A 67 -9.35 4.68 19.95
C LEU A 67 -9.12 6.08 19.37
N ASP A 68 -8.41 6.92 20.13
CA ASP A 68 -8.00 8.24 19.66
C ASP A 68 -6.82 8.08 18.67
N ILE A 69 -7.09 8.19 17.36
CA ILE A 69 -6.09 8.22 16.28
C ILE A 69 -6.20 9.53 15.51
#